data_AF-G2NAG3-F1
#
_entry.id   AF-G2NAG3-F1
#
_cell.length_a   1.000
_cell.length_b   1.000
_cell.length_c   1.000
_cell.angle_alpha   90.00
_cell.angle_beta   90.00
_cell.angle_gamma   90.00
#
_symmetry.space_group_name_H-M   'P 1'
#
loop_
_entity.id
_entity.type
_entity.pdbx_description
1 polymer ?
#
loop_
_entity_poly.entity_id
_entity_poly.type
_entity_poly.pdbx_seq_one_letter_code
_entity_poly.pdbx_strand_id
1 'polypeptide(L)'
;MGPVEYLVVTFPGSRFADTVAPVLAEALSAQAVRILDLAFARTAQDGTTETVELSELDPRGLVAFEPPGESPRGPDLTRIRALEDLPAGSLAALIVWEDLWSVPLTGAVRTAGGQLVAHERVPVDGEDDVITLLERLAALREQGALTDEEFAAQKTRILAD
;
A
#
# COMPACT_ATOMS: atom_id res chain seq x y z
N MET A 1 -1.55 7.03 16.58
CA MET A 1 -1.14 6.26 15.41
C MET A 1 -2.32 6.15 14.49
N GLY A 2 -2.12 6.41 13.21
CA GLY A 2 -3.09 6.15 12.16
C GLY A 2 -3.15 4.66 11.81
N PRO A 3 -4.04 4.27 10.88
CA PRO A 3 -4.00 2.97 10.21
C PRO A 3 -2.60 2.68 9.65
N VAL A 4 -2.21 1.41 9.69
CA VAL A 4 -0.98 0.90 9.10
C VAL A 4 -1.35 0.08 7.89
N GLU A 5 -0.68 0.35 6.78
CA GLU A 5 -0.88 -0.36 5.53
C GLU A 5 0.41 -1.07 5.09
N TYR A 6 0.22 -2.18 4.39
CA TYR A 6 1.27 -3.02 3.81
C TYR A 6 1.04 -3.07 2.29
N LEU A 7 2.08 -2.78 1.52
CA LEU A 7 2.07 -2.78 0.06
C LEU A 7 3.19 -3.66 -0.45
N VAL A 8 2.86 -4.65 -1.27
CA VAL A 8 3.82 -5.34 -2.12
C VAL A 8 3.59 -4.88 -3.54
N VAL A 9 4.61 -4.27 -4.14
CA VAL A 9 4.57 -3.81 -5.52
C VAL A 9 5.69 -4.47 -6.31
N THR A 10 5.43 -4.76 -7.59
CA THR A 10 6.43 -5.27 -8.51
C THR A 10 6.46 -4.42 -9.78
N PHE A 11 7.63 -4.29 -10.38
CA PHE A 11 7.80 -3.63 -11.66
C PHE A 11 8.98 -4.23 -12.43
N PRO A 12 8.93 -4.17 -13.77
CA PRO A 12 10.01 -4.65 -14.60
C PRO A 12 11.25 -3.75 -14.46
N GLY A 13 12.40 -4.37 -14.24
CA GLY A 13 13.71 -3.69 -14.20
C GLY A 13 13.87 -2.72 -13.03
N SER A 14 14.74 -1.73 -13.21
CA SER A 14 15.21 -0.83 -12.14
C SER A 14 14.61 0.58 -12.22
N ARG A 15 13.27 0.71 -12.31
CA ARG A 15 12.61 2.02 -12.45
C ARG A 15 12.28 2.73 -11.14
N PHE A 16 12.68 2.18 -9.99
CA PHE A 16 12.32 2.70 -8.67
C PHE A 16 12.69 4.18 -8.47
N ALA A 17 13.96 4.55 -8.67
CA ALA A 17 14.48 5.92 -8.49
C ALA A 17 13.73 6.98 -9.29
N ASP A 18 13.30 6.65 -10.51
CA ASP A 18 12.77 7.64 -11.46
C ASP A 18 11.24 7.71 -11.42
N THR A 19 10.57 6.73 -10.82
CA THR A 19 9.10 6.62 -10.86
C THR A 19 8.48 6.58 -9.47
N VAL A 20 8.89 5.62 -8.63
CA VAL A 20 8.27 5.40 -7.32
C VAL A 20 8.86 6.31 -6.26
N ALA A 21 10.19 6.44 -6.22
CA ALA A 21 10.90 7.22 -5.21
C ALA A 21 10.44 8.70 -5.14
N PRO A 22 10.24 9.43 -6.25
CA PRO A 22 9.79 10.82 -6.20
C PRO A 22 8.40 10.98 -5.60
N VAL A 23 7.46 10.09 -5.94
CA VAL A 23 6.08 10.11 -5.42
C VAL A 23 6.06 9.78 -3.93
N LEU A 24 6.84 8.78 -3.53
CA LEU A 24 6.97 8.41 -2.12
C LEU A 24 7.62 9.55 -1.30
N ALA A 25 8.66 10.19 -1.84
CA ALA A 25 9.30 11.34 -1.21
C ALA A 25 8.34 12.52 -1.02
N GLU A 26 7.48 12.79 -2.00
CA GLU A 26 6.44 13.81 -1.89
C GLU A 26 5.45 13.49 -0.76
N ALA A 27 4.95 12.26 -0.69
CA ALA A 27 4.02 11.82 0.36
C ALA A 27 4.63 11.91 1.77
N LEU A 28 5.92 11.58 1.91
CA LEU A 28 6.68 11.76 3.16
C LEU A 28 6.84 13.23 3.53
N SER A 29 7.23 14.06 2.57
CA SER A 29 7.43 15.51 2.76
C SER A 29 6.13 16.22 3.17
N ALA A 30 5.01 15.81 2.56
CA ALA A 30 3.67 16.28 2.90
C ALA A 30 3.16 15.77 4.24
N GLN A 31 3.89 14.88 4.92
CA GLN A 31 3.45 14.17 6.13
C GLN A 31 2.10 13.47 5.93
N ALA A 32 1.82 13.01 4.71
CA ALA A 32 0.63 12.22 4.42
C ALA A 32 0.79 10.80 4.97
N VAL A 33 2.01 10.26 4.87
CA VAL A 33 2.38 8.93 5.36
C VAL A 33 3.71 8.97 6.11
N ARG A 34 3.97 7.93 6.91
CA ARG A 34 5.28 7.63 7.50
C ARG A 34 5.66 6.19 7.21
N ILE A 35 6.83 5.96 6.60
CA ILE A 35 7.34 4.60 6.41
C ILE A 35 7.76 4.03 7.77
N LEU A 36 7.26 2.84 8.06
CA LEU A 36 7.62 2.03 9.23
C LEU A 36 8.61 0.95 8.85
N ASP A 37 8.49 0.40 7.64
CA ASP A 37 9.37 -0.63 7.12
C ASP A 37 9.44 -0.56 5.59
N LEU A 38 10.60 -0.90 5.04
CA LEU A 38 10.88 -0.84 3.61
C LEU A 38 11.91 -1.92 3.25
N ALA A 39 11.55 -2.79 2.33
CA ALA A 39 12.43 -3.84 1.83
C ALA A 39 12.33 -3.94 0.32
N PHE A 40 13.41 -4.39 -0.33
CA PHE A 40 13.43 -4.65 -1.77
C PHE A 40 14.03 -6.00 -2.08
N ALA A 41 13.55 -6.59 -3.17
CA ALA A 41 14.08 -7.83 -3.68
C ALA A 41 14.09 -7.83 -5.20
N ARG A 42 15.10 -8.47 -5.79
CA ARG A 42 15.24 -8.67 -7.23
C ARG A 42 15.17 -10.14 -7.56
N THR A 43 14.49 -10.47 -8.65
CA THR A 43 14.55 -11.81 -9.21
C THR A 43 15.71 -11.89 -10.20
N ALA A 44 16.69 -12.74 -9.93
CA ALA A 44 17.83 -12.99 -10.80
C ALA A 44 17.44 -13.80 -12.05
N GLN A 45 18.39 -13.94 -12.99
CA GLN A 45 18.16 -14.66 -14.25
C GLN A 45 17.93 -16.16 -14.08
N ASP A 46 18.40 -16.74 -12.98
CA ASP A 46 18.17 -18.14 -12.61
C ASP A 46 16.87 -18.33 -11.80
N GLY A 47 16.08 -17.27 -11.62
CA GLY A 47 14.84 -17.29 -10.84
C GLY A 47 15.04 -17.15 -9.33
N THR A 48 16.28 -16.99 -8.84
CA THR A 48 16.52 -16.76 -7.42
C THR A 48 16.14 -15.34 -7.00
N THR A 49 15.61 -15.18 -5.78
CA THR A 49 15.27 -13.86 -5.23
C THR A 49 16.38 -13.39 -4.28
N GLU A 50 16.93 -12.20 -4.54
CA GLU A 50 17.96 -11.56 -3.73
C GLU A 50 17.46 -10.25 -3.11
N THR A 51 17.87 -9.95 -1.87
CA THR A 51 17.58 -8.66 -1.22
C THR A 51 18.38 -7.55 -1.89
N VAL A 52 17.77 -6.37 -2.04
CA VAL A 52 18.42 -5.17 -2.58
C VAL A 52 18.34 -4.04 -1.55
N GLU A 53 19.44 -3.31 -1.38
CA GLU A 53 19.49 -2.15 -0.48
C GLU A 53 18.81 -0.91 -1.10
N LEU A 54 18.19 -0.09 -0.26
CA LEU A 54 17.58 1.18 -0.71
C LEU A 54 18.62 2.09 -1.38
N SER A 55 19.85 2.15 -0.85
CA SER A 55 20.93 3.00 -1.38
C SER A 55 21.34 2.63 -2.81
N GLU A 56 21.15 1.37 -3.23
CA GLU A 56 21.37 0.94 -4.61
C GLU A 56 20.25 1.39 -5.55
N LEU A 57 19.02 1.43 -5.03
CA LEU A 57 17.82 1.75 -5.81
C LEU A 57 17.48 3.23 -5.82
N ASP A 58 17.92 3.98 -4.82
CA ASP A 58 17.75 5.42 -4.66
C ASP A 58 19.09 6.07 -4.26
N PRO A 59 20.07 6.11 -5.19
CA PRO A 59 21.39 6.67 -4.91
C PRO A 59 21.35 8.19 -4.65
N ARG A 60 20.23 8.84 -4.95
CA ARG A 60 20.00 10.27 -4.66
C ARG A 60 19.44 10.50 -3.26
N GLY A 61 19.00 9.45 -2.56
CA GLY A 61 18.42 9.55 -1.23
C GLY A 61 17.14 10.39 -1.20
N LEU A 62 16.28 10.24 -2.22
CA LEU A 62 14.97 10.91 -2.27
C LEU A 62 14.03 10.41 -1.18
N VAL A 63 14.01 9.09 -0.93
CA VAL A 63 13.18 8.46 0.10
C VAL A 63 13.88 8.60 1.44
N ALA A 64 13.39 9.52 2.27
CA ALA A 64 13.84 9.70 3.64
C ALA A 64 13.34 8.55 4.52
N PHE A 65 14.11 7.47 4.59
CA PHE A 65 13.85 6.31 5.44
C PHE A 65 15.09 5.92 6.22
N GLU A 66 14.95 5.80 7.53
CA GLU A 66 15.95 5.26 8.43
C GLU A 66 15.34 4.01 9.09
N PRO A 67 15.93 2.82 8.96
CA PRO A 67 15.40 1.60 9.55
C PRO A 67 15.34 1.72 11.08
N PRO A 68 14.25 1.29 11.73
CA PRO A 68 14.18 1.32 13.18
C PRO A 68 15.08 0.24 13.82
N GLY A 69 16.25 0.66 14.34
CA GLY A 69 17.11 -0.14 15.24
C GLY A 69 18.32 -0.84 14.58
N GLU A 70 19.05 -1.65 15.36
CA GLU A 70 20.28 -2.36 14.94
C GLU A 70 20.03 -3.65 14.15
N SER A 71 18.78 -4.03 13.86
CA SER A 71 18.51 -5.22 13.05
C SER A 71 18.57 -4.84 11.57
N PRO A 72 19.59 -5.27 10.80
CA PRO A 72 19.82 -4.78 9.43
C PRO A 72 18.86 -5.39 8.41
N ARG A 73 17.87 -6.16 8.85
CA ARG A 73 16.97 -6.88 7.96
C ARG A 73 15.54 -6.47 8.26
N GLY A 74 15.01 -5.63 7.39
CA GLY A 74 13.57 -5.54 7.19
C GLY A 74 12.95 -6.92 6.89
N PRO A 75 11.64 -6.98 6.68
CA PRO A 75 10.90 -8.21 6.42
C PRO A 75 11.51 -8.96 5.24
N ASP A 76 11.70 -10.26 5.45
CA ASP A 76 12.29 -11.16 4.47
C ASP A 76 11.34 -11.38 3.30
N LEU A 77 11.53 -10.59 2.25
CA LEU A 77 10.75 -10.64 1.01
C LEU A 77 10.79 -12.01 0.33
N THR A 78 11.84 -12.80 0.54
CA THR A 78 11.94 -14.16 -0.02
C THR A 78 10.87 -15.11 0.51
N ARG A 79 10.18 -14.74 1.59
CA ARG A 79 9.10 -15.53 2.21
C ARG A 79 7.70 -15.10 1.78
N ILE A 80 7.59 -14.05 0.96
CA ILE A 80 6.30 -13.57 0.47
C ILE A 80 5.90 -14.40 -0.74
N ARG A 81 4.88 -15.26 -0.57
CA ARG A 81 4.39 -16.16 -1.64
C ARG A 81 4.05 -15.44 -2.94
N ALA A 82 3.52 -14.22 -2.86
CA ALA A 82 3.20 -13.41 -4.03
C ALA A 82 4.42 -13.06 -4.90
N LEU A 83 5.64 -13.27 -4.41
CA LEU A 83 6.89 -13.00 -5.11
C LEU A 83 7.55 -14.26 -5.70
N GLU A 84 7.04 -15.47 -5.42
CA GLU A 84 7.66 -16.74 -5.82
C GLU A 84 7.68 -16.93 -7.36
N ASP A 85 6.70 -16.37 -8.08
CA ASP A 85 6.52 -16.57 -9.53
C ASP A 85 6.86 -15.31 -10.36
N LEU A 86 7.64 -14.37 -9.81
CA LEU A 86 7.98 -13.16 -10.52
C LEU A 86 8.87 -13.43 -11.75
N PRO A 87 8.68 -12.70 -12.87
CA PRO A 87 9.58 -12.80 -14.01
C PRO A 87 11.03 -12.46 -13.63
N ALA A 88 11.99 -13.16 -14.24
CA ALA A 88 13.40 -12.84 -14.10
C ALA A 88 13.69 -11.37 -14.44
N GLY A 89 14.52 -10.71 -13.64
CA GLY A 89 14.83 -9.28 -13.74
C GLY A 89 13.78 -8.34 -13.16
N SER A 90 12.72 -8.86 -12.53
CA SER A 90 11.74 -8.03 -11.82
C SER A 90 12.29 -7.50 -10.51
N LEU A 91 11.87 -6.29 -10.14
CA LEU A 91 12.06 -5.74 -8.80
C LEU A 91 10.74 -5.81 -8.04
N ALA A 92 10.83 -6.16 -6.77
CA ALA A 92 9.74 -6.11 -5.81
C ALA A 92 10.12 -5.15 -4.68
N ALA A 93 9.15 -4.38 -4.22
CA ALA A 93 9.27 -3.55 -3.04
C ALA A 93 8.16 -3.90 -2.06
N LEU A 94 8.52 -4.02 -0.79
CA LEU A 94 7.58 -4.00 0.30
C LEU A 94 7.65 -2.66 1.01
N ILE A 95 6.50 -2.01 1.15
CA ILE A 95 6.35 -0.76 1.88
C ILE A 95 5.33 -1.00 2.99
N VAL A 96 5.74 -0.77 4.23
CA VAL A 96 4.84 -0.69 5.38
C VAL A 96 4.82 0.76 5.84
N TRP A 97 3.65 1.40 5.80
CA TRP A 97 3.50 2.80 6.19
C TRP A 97 2.32 3.02 7.14
N GLU A 98 2.34 4.16 7.81
CA GLU A 98 1.24 4.69 8.60
C GLU A 98 0.59 5.88 7.88
N ASP A 99 -0.75 5.89 7.81
CA ASP A 99 -1.54 7.00 7.26
C ASP A 99 -1.66 8.16 8.25
N LEU A 100 -0.71 9.09 8.20
CA LEU A 100 -0.67 10.25 9.07
C LEU A 100 -1.82 11.23 8.83
N TRP A 101 -2.28 11.36 7.58
CA TRP A 101 -3.39 12.24 7.22
C TRP A 101 -4.69 11.90 8.00
N SER A 102 -4.88 10.63 8.36
CA SER A 102 -6.07 10.12 9.04
C SER A 102 -6.05 10.33 10.55
N VAL A 103 -4.87 10.62 11.13
CA VAL A 103 -4.69 10.86 12.57
C VAL A 103 -5.58 12.00 13.09
N PRO A 104 -5.64 13.19 12.47
CA PRO A 104 -6.54 14.24 12.94
C PRO A 104 -8.02 13.85 12.85
N LEU A 105 -8.43 13.13 11.79
CA LEU A 105 -9.81 12.66 11.63
C LEU A 105 -10.20 11.67 12.74
N THR A 106 -9.39 10.64 12.95
CA THR A 106 -9.63 9.64 14.01
C THR A 106 -9.59 10.26 15.41
N GLY A 107 -8.75 11.26 15.62
CA GLY A 107 -8.72 12.07 16.84
C GLY A 107 -10.01 12.87 17.06
N ALA A 108 -10.52 13.53 16.01
CA ALA A 108 -11.77 14.27 16.05
C ALA A 108 -12.97 13.36 16.31
N VAL A 109 -13.05 12.21 15.63
CA VAL A 109 -14.09 11.19 15.86
C VAL A 109 -14.09 10.72 17.31
N ARG A 110 -12.92 10.41 17.88
CA ARG A 110 -12.80 10.00 19.28
C ARG A 110 -13.22 11.11 20.24
N THR A 111 -12.88 12.36 19.94
CA THR A 111 -13.28 13.53 20.74
C THR A 111 -14.79 13.74 20.73
N ALA A 112 -15.45 13.42 19.62
CA ALA A 112 -16.91 13.44 19.48
C ALA A 112 -17.60 12.23 20.15
N GLY A 113 -16.87 11.36 20.85
CA GLY A 113 -17.41 10.14 21.45
C GLY A 113 -17.66 9.00 20.45
N GLY A 114 -17.22 9.16 19.19
CA GLY A 114 -17.26 8.14 18.17
C GLY A 114 -16.06 7.19 18.23
N GLN A 115 -16.11 6.16 17.40
CA GLN A 115 -15.02 5.21 17.22
C GLN A 115 -14.90 4.85 15.75
N LEU A 116 -13.67 4.66 15.27
CA LEU A 116 -13.44 4.10 13.94
C LEU A 116 -13.89 2.64 13.97
N VAL A 117 -14.93 2.31 13.21
CA VAL A 117 -15.54 0.97 13.20
C VAL A 117 -14.89 0.07 12.14
N ALA A 118 -14.52 0.62 10.98
CA ALA A 118 -13.87 -0.11 9.90
C ALA A 118 -12.92 0.82 9.11
N HIS A 119 -11.81 0.26 8.64
CA HIS A 119 -10.88 0.89 7.70
C HIS A 119 -10.32 -0.20 6.80
N GLU A 120 -10.74 -0.21 5.54
CA GLU A 120 -10.40 -1.26 4.59
C GLU A 120 -9.79 -0.68 3.33
N ARG A 121 -8.83 -1.40 2.75
CA ARG A 121 -8.37 -1.14 1.40
C ARG A 121 -9.28 -1.86 0.41
N VAL A 122 -9.75 -1.11 -0.58
CA VAL A 122 -10.45 -1.64 -1.75
C VAL A 122 -9.42 -1.76 -2.87
N PRO A 123 -9.02 -2.98 -3.29
CA PRO A 123 -8.14 -3.17 -4.42
C PRO A 123 -8.76 -2.50 -5.64
N VAL A 124 -7.98 -1.62 -6.26
CA VAL A 124 -8.25 -1.13 -7.61
C VAL A 124 -7.26 -1.90 -8.47
N ASP A 125 -7.56 -3.17 -8.74
CA ASP A 125 -6.77 -3.92 -9.71
C ASP A 125 -6.93 -3.15 -11.03
N GLY A 126 -5.81 -2.93 -11.74
CA GLY A 126 -5.65 -1.88 -12.77
C GLY A 126 -6.53 -1.95 -14.02
N GLU A 127 -7.63 -2.69 -13.98
CA GLU A 127 -8.74 -2.60 -14.90
C GLU A 127 -9.99 -2.33 -14.07
N ASP A 128 -10.57 -1.13 -14.21
CA ASP A 128 -11.83 -0.72 -13.60
C ASP A 128 -12.96 -1.71 -13.95
N ASP A 129 -13.12 -2.77 -13.17
CA ASP A 129 -14.30 -3.61 -13.28
C ASP A 129 -15.33 -3.13 -12.26
N VAL A 130 -16.26 -2.32 -12.75
CA VAL A 130 -17.50 -1.93 -12.09
C VAL A 130 -18.15 -3.13 -11.37
N ILE A 131 -17.99 -4.35 -11.90
CA ILE A 131 -18.48 -5.58 -11.27
C ILE A 131 -17.84 -5.80 -9.89
N THR A 132 -16.52 -5.69 -9.77
CA THR A 132 -15.79 -5.87 -8.49
C THR A 132 -16.23 -4.86 -7.44
N LEU A 133 -16.43 -3.61 -7.85
CA LEU A 133 -16.93 -2.56 -6.96
C LEU A 133 -18.38 -2.83 -6.49
N LEU A 134 -19.23 -3.35 -7.39
CA LEU A 134 -20.61 -3.70 -7.08
C LEU A 134 -20.73 -4.93 -6.18
N GLU A 135 -19.90 -5.96 -6.40
CA GLU A 135 -19.83 -7.15 -5.54
C GLU A 135 -19.41 -6.77 -4.11
N ARG A 136 -18.49 -5.81 -3.97
CA ARG A 136 -18.06 -5.35 -2.66
C ARG A 136 -19.08 -4.47 -1.95
N LEU A 137 -19.78 -3.60 -2.68
CA LEU A 137 -20.94 -2.89 -2.12
C LEU A 137 -21.99 -3.87 -1.59
N ALA A 138 -22.19 -5.00 -2.29
CA ALA A 138 -23.11 -6.04 -1.84
C ALA A 138 -22.60 -6.73 -0.56
N ALA A 139 -21.31 -7.04 -0.47
CA ALA A 139 -20.70 -7.61 0.74
C ALA A 139 -20.81 -6.67 1.97
N LEU A 140 -20.59 -5.36 1.80
CA LEU A 140 -20.73 -4.38 2.88
C LEU A 140 -22.19 -4.22 3.35
N ARG A 141 -23.16 -4.33 2.44
CA ARG A 141 -24.58 -4.39 2.79
C ARG A 141 -24.90 -5.63 3.60
N GLU A 142 -24.41 -6.80 3.18
CA GLU A 142 -24.63 -8.08 3.89
C GLU A 142 -24.02 -8.08 5.29
N GLN A 143 -22.90 -7.38 5.48
CA GLN A 143 -22.26 -7.18 6.79
C GLN A 143 -22.95 -6.11 7.65
N GLY A 144 -23.98 -5.44 7.14
CA GLY A 144 -24.70 -4.36 7.82
C GLY A 144 -23.93 -3.04 7.91
N ALA A 145 -22.81 -2.91 7.18
CA ALA A 145 -22.02 -1.69 7.10
C ALA A 145 -22.65 -0.62 6.18
N LEU A 146 -23.57 -1.03 5.29
CA LEU A 146 -24.38 -0.15 4.45
C LEU A 146 -25.86 -0.47 4.61
N THR A 147 -26.69 0.56 4.70
CA THR A 147 -28.14 0.43 4.55
C THR A 147 -28.52 0.15 3.09
N ASP A 148 -29.73 -0.37 2.88
CA ASP A 148 -30.28 -0.62 1.53
C ASP A 148 -30.31 0.66 0.67
N GLU A 149 -30.55 1.82 1.30
CA GLU A 149 -30.58 3.13 0.65
C GLU A 149 -29.18 3.59 0.23
N GLU A 150 -28.19 3.46 1.13
CA GLU A 150 -26.79 3.81 0.84
C GLU A 150 -26.20 2.90 -0.25
N PHE A 151 -26.51 1.60 -0.21
CA PHE A 151 -26.13 0.66 -1.25
C PHE A 151 -26.71 1.07 -2.63
N ALA A 152 -27.99 1.41 -2.69
CA ALA A 152 -28.64 1.82 -3.93
C ALA A 152 -28.04 3.12 -4.51
N ALA A 153 -27.73 4.10 -3.65
CA ALA A 153 -27.11 5.36 -4.05
C ALA A 153 -25.68 5.16 -4.59
N GLN A 154 -24.87 4.34 -3.92
CA GLN A 154 -23.50 4.05 -4.35
C GLN A 154 -23.48 3.23 -5.65
N LYS A 155 -24.35 2.22 -5.79
CA LYS A 155 -24.52 1.45 -7.03
C LYS A 155 -24.87 2.34 -8.23
N THR A 156 -25.75 3.32 -8.03
CA THR A 156 -26.14 4.26 -9.10
C THR A 156 -24.97 5.15 -9.53
N ARG A 157 -24.13 5.60 -8.59
CA ARG A 157 -22.95 6.42 -8.88
C ARG A 157 -21.89 5.65 -9.67
N ILE A 158 -21.63 4.40 -9.29
CA ILE A 158 -20.63 3.54 -9.93
C ILE A 158 -21.06 3.12 -11.35
N LEU A 159 -22.35 2.99 -11.62
CA LEU A 159 -22.88 2.68 -12.95
C LEU A 159 -22.97 3.90 -13.88
N ALA A 160 -22.64 5.10 -13.40
CA ALA A 160 -22.76 6.35 -14.14
C ALA A 160 -21.43 6.94 -14.63
N ASP A 161 -20.29 6.44 -14.14
CA ASP A 161 -18.94 6.65 -14.69
C ASP A 161 -18.63 5.61 -15.78
#